data_AF-A0A941W3V8-F1
#
_entry.id   AF-A0A941W3V8-F1
#
_cell.length_a   1.000
_cell.length_b   1.000
_cell.length_c   1.000
_cell.angle_alpha   90.00
_cell.angle_beta   90.00
_cell.angle_gamma   90.00
#
_symmetry.space_group_name_H-M   'P 1'
#
loop_
_entity.id
_entity.type
_entity.pdbx_description
1 polymer ?
#
loop_
_entity_poly.entity_id
_entity_poly.type
_entity_poly.pdbx_seq_one_letter_code
_entity_poly.pdbx_strand_id
1 'polypeptide(L)'
;MVFLLRLILAIMDFNNTDNSQVITQAFAKGMAKLNSPNVVSFNNSSKLQPFGRVLNKELANVNNFNFQRKNARNFMPISPSRVLPHPEVFIPNQNVSKPPASSLAEQYKVYKEDQLMSNPGGDSFFLSKASGVIDNGYDHSRITKRVGKDLADAGNNLLNAVKDLGIGAKFRYVDKNGNVNEGRKVGLAGTVVNFVKDVASGLSFGIYTPEGEAKPQGAGRVKHLFKKVLKDAVIGDIVKGIPRSAINIGEDVMFAGLNAVEVIPDATIGNFKAGRKATTAIFDNTQVAMDFITDVLPGGEASGRARSFKLAKGLKGLPIINNITTPEKKEDDKEWRYVRNTSFRKVLETIPSLIPISSI
;
A
#
# COMPACT_ATOMS: atom_id res chain seq x y z
N MET A 1 15.74 12.37 5.46
CA MET A 1 16.00 11.04 4.83
C MET A 1 17.11 10.21 5.52
N VAL A 2 18.33 10.74 5.71
CA VAL A 2 19.48 9.99 6.29
C VAL A 2 19.22 9.46 7.71
N PHE A 3 18.52 10.22 8.57
CA PHE A 3 18.16 9.78 9.92
C PHE A 3 17.17 8.62 9.92
N LEU A 4 16.18 8.64 9.02
CA LEU A 4 15.17 7.59 8.88
C LEU A 4 15.81 6.30 8.35
N LEU A 5 16.74 6.41 7.39
CA LEU A 5 17.54 5.30 6.88
C LEU A 5 18.45 4.71 7.96
N ARG A 6 19.08 5.55 8.80
CA ARG A 6 19.89 5.09 9.96
C ARG A 6 19.05 4.40 11.03
N LEU A 7 17.83 4.86 11.27
CA LEU A 7 16.89 4.22 12.19
C LEU A 7 16.44 2.85 11.65
N ILE A 8 16.14 2.76 10.35
CA ILE A 8 15.80 1.49 9.68
C ILE A 8 16.97 0.51 9.74
N LEU A 9 18.19 0.97 9.42
CA LEU A 9 19.41 0.14 9.52
C LEU A 9 19.69 -0.30 10.97
N ALA A 10 19.47 0.55 11.96
CA ALA A 10 19.60 0.21 13.38
C ALA A 10 18.54 -0.79 13.85
N ILE A 11 17.32 -0.75 13.29
CA ILE A 11 16.26 -1.73 13.55
C ILE A 11 16.57 -3.06 12.85
N MET A 12 17.19 -3.02 11.66
CA MET A 12 17.69 -4.21 10.95
C MET A 12 18.92 -4.85 11.63
N ASP A 13 19.71 -4.08 12.38
CA ASP A 13 20.89 -4.51 13.14
C ASP A 13 20.56 -5.44 14.33
N PHE A 14 19.29 -5.53 14.76
CA PHE A 14 18.90 -6.31 15.95
C PHE A 14 19.08 -7.84 15.82
N ASN A 15 19.38 -8.37 14.63
CA ASN A 15 19.49 -9.82 14.40
C ASN A 15 20.77 -10.31 13.70
N ASN A 16 21.70 -9.44 13.27
CA ASN A 16 22.97 -9.92 12.68
C ASN A 16 24.02 -8.81 12.50
N THR A 17 24.98 -8.72 13.42
CA THR A 17 26.00 -7.66 13.48
C THR A 17 27.05 -7.68 12.36
N ASP A 18 27.17 -8.74 11.56
CA ASP A 18 28.25 -8.85 10.56
C ASP A 18 27.86 -8.44 9.12
N ASN A 19 26.56 -8.27 8.82
CA ASN A 19 26.10 -8.01 7.44
C ASN A 19 25.74 -6.54 7.18
N SER A 20 25.59 -5.70 8.20
CA SER A 20 25.08 -4.32 8.07
C SER A 20 26.03 -3.39 7.34
N GLN A 21 27.35 -3.56 7.49
CA GLN A 21 28.35 -2.79 6.75
C GLN A 21 28.37 -3.15 5.25
N VAL A 22 28.21 -4.44 4.92
CA VAL A 22 28.17 -4.92 3.52
C VAL A 22 26.93 -4.41 2.80
N ILE A 23 25.77 -4.44 3.46
CA ILE A 23 24.49 -3.96 2.92
C ILE A 23 24.53 -2.44 2.70
N THR A 24 25.05 -1.70 3.67
CA THR A 24 25.17 -0.22 3.58
C THR A 24 26.12 0.18 2.45
N GLN A 25 27.24 -0.52 2.28
CA GLN A 25 28.18 -0.26 1.18
C GLN A 25 27.63 -0.67 -0.19
N ALA A 26 26.93 -1.81 -0.27
CA ALA A 26 26.31 -2.28 -1.52
C ALA A 26 25.21 -1.32 -1.99
N PHE A 27 24.36 -0.85 -1.07
CA PHE A 27 23.31 0.12 -1.35
C PHE A 27 23.88 1.48 -1.79
N ALA A 28 24.88 2.02 -1.08
CA ALA A 28 25.53 3.28 -1.45
C ALA A 28 26.20 3.20 -2.84
N LYS A 29 26.82 2.06 -3.18
CA LYS A 29 27.40 1.81 -4.51
C LYS A 29 26.34 1.67 -5.60
N GLY A 30 25.21 1.04 -5.32
CA GLY A 30 24.07 0.93 -6.25
C GLY A 30 23.47 2.30 -6.59
N MET A 31 23.25 3.14 -5.56
CA MET A 31 22.73 4.50 -5.74
C MET A 31 23.70 5.42 -6.49
N ALA A 32 25.01 5.28 -6.27
CA ALA A 32 26.02 6.03 -7.02
C ALA A 32 26.03 5.67 -8.53
N LYS A 33 25.70 4.42 -8.88
CA LYS A 33 25.65 3.94 -10.27
C LYS A 33 24.41 4.44 -11.02
N LEU A 34 23.27 4.61 -10.33
CA LEU A 34 22.03 5.15 -10.92
C LEU A 34 22.10 6.66 -11.20
N ASN A 35 23.00 7.39 -10.53
CA ASN A 35 23.24 8.83 -10.77
C ASN A 35 24.24 9.12 -11.90
N SER A 36 24.64 8.12 -12.70
CA SER A 36 25.56 8.31 -13.83
C SER A 36 24.78 8.58 -15.14
N PRO A 37 25.05 9.66 -15.88
CA PRO A 37 24.20 10.17 -16.97
C PRO A 37 24.22 9.36 -18.29
N ASN A 38 24.77 8.14 -18.32
CA ASN A 38 25.10 7.44 -19.58
C ASN A 38 24.23 6.22 -19.92
N VAL A 39 23.01 6.10 -19.38
CA VAL A 39 22.16 4.93 -19.71
C VAL A 39 20.74 5.33 -20.08
N VAL A 40 20.53 5.95 -21.24
CA VAL A 40 19.30 5.73 -22.02
C VAL A 40 19.56 5.96 -23.53
N SER A 41 19.56 4.88 -24.31
CA SER A 41 19.12 4.95 -25.71
C SER A 41 18.39 3.64 -26.04
N PHE A 42 17.06 3.67 -26.06
CA PHE A 42 16.26 2.63 -26.69
C PHE A 42 15.46 3.26 -27.81
N ASN A 43 15.93 3.02 -29.03
CA ASN A 43 15.31 3.49 -30.26
C ASN A 43 14.51 2.33 -30.89
N ASN A 44 13.22 2.60 -31.10
CA ASN A 44 12.31 2.12 -32.15
C ASN A 44 12.03 0.61 -32.39
N SER A 45 10.74 0.22 -32.30
CA SER A 45 9.84 0.00 -33.46
C SER A 45 8.71 -1.02 -33.19
N SER A 46 7.48 -0.50 -33.18
CA SER A 46 6.20 -1.10 -33.59
C SER A 46 6.00 -2.63 -33.59
N LYS A 47 5.22 -3.12 -32.61
CA LYS A 47 4.10 -4.06 -32.79
C LYS A 47 3.16 -3.94 -31.60
N LEU A 48 1.90 -3.54 -31.84
CA LEU A 48 0.84 -3.39 -30.84
C LEU A 48 0.75 -4.62 -29.91
N GLN A 49 1.11 -4.43 -28.64
CA GLN A 49 1.22 -5.48 -27.64
C GLN A 49 -0.10 -5.70 -26.84
N PRO A 50 -0.22 -6.86 -26.13
CA PRO A 50 -1.41 -7.34 -25.41
C PRO A 50 -1.99 -6.39 -24.33
N PHE A 51 -1.20 -5.40 -23.92
CA PHE A 51 -1.53 -4.42 -22.88
C PHE A 51 -2.88 -3.72 -23.10
N GLY A 52 -3.16 -3.30 -24.35
CA GLY A 52 -4.42 -2.63 -24.67
C GLY A 52 -5.65 -3.52 -24.49
N ARG A 53 -5.53 -4.85 -24.69
CA ARG A 53 -6.65 -5.79 -24.49
C ARG A 53 -6.94 -6.04 -23.02
N VAL A 54 -5.93 -6.06 -22.15
CA VAL A 54 -6.10 -6.26 -20.71
C VAL A 54 -6.73 -5.02 -20.07
N LEU A 55 -6.25 -3.82 -20.43
CA LEU A 55 -6.84 -2.55 -20.00
C LEU A 55 -8.31 -2.42 -20.46
N ASN A 56 -8.61 -2.73 -21.72
CA ASN A 56 -9.99 -2.66 -22.24
C ASN A 56 -10.93 -3.69 -21.59
N LYS A 57 -10.45 -4.89 -21.24
CA LYS A 57 -11.27 -5.90 -20.54
C LYS A 57 -11.62 -5.47 -19.11
N GLU A 58 -10.67 -4.87 -18.38
CA GLU A 58 -10.92 -4.35 -17.03
C GLU A 58 -11.86 -3.13 -17.06
N LEU A 59 -11.70 -2.21 -18.04
CA LEU A 59 -12.60 -1.07 -18.23
C LEU A 59 -14.02 -1.49 -18.67
N ALA A 60 -14.15 -2.52 -19.50
CA ALA A 60 -15.45 -3.04 -19.94
C ALA A 60 -16.22 -3.76 -18.82
N ASN A 61 -15.52 -4.43 -17.89
CA ASN A 61 -16.16 -5.10 -16.75
C ASN A 61 -16.73 -4.12 -15.71
N VAL A 62 -16.28 -2.86 -15.67
CA VAL A 62 -16.86 -1.84 -14.78
C VAL A 62 -18.26 -1.40 -15.25
N ASN A 63 -18.57 -1.52 -16.54
CA ASN A 63 -19.84 -1.06 -17.11
C ASN A 63 -20.99 -2.08 -17.05
N ASN A 64 -20.74 -3.31 -16.57
CA ASN A 64 -21.70 -4.43 -16.67
C ASN A 64 -22.07 -5.08 -15.32
N PHE A 65 -22.29 -4.29 -14.27
CA PHE A 65 -22.86 -4.80 -13.01
C PHE A 65 -24.33 -4.39 -12.83
N ASN A 66 -25.21 -5.11 -13.52
CA ASN A 66 -26.62 -5.22 -13.15
C ASN A 66 -26.78 -6.40 -12.18
N PHE A 67 -27.00 -6.19 -10.87
CA PHE A 67 -27.60 -7.22 -10.01
C PHE A 67 -28.50 -6.65 -8.89
N GLN A 68 -29.79 -6.88 -9.12
CA GLN A 68 -30.88 -7.27 -8.21
C GLN A 68 -31.11 -6.55 -6.86
N ARG A 69 -32.21 -5.80 -6.86
CA ARG A 69 -33.01 -5.35 -5.71
C ARG A 69 -33.32 -6.50 -4.73
N LYS A 70 -33.03 -6.28 -3.44
CA LYS A 70 -33.86 -6.80 -2.34
C LYS A 70 -34.20 -5.66 -1.38
N ASN A 71 -35.50 -5.48 -1.18
CA ASN A 71 -36.09 -4.56 -0.23
C ASN A 71 -35.90 -5.08 1.20
N ALA A 72 -35.43 -4.23 2.11
CA ALA A 72 -35.71 -4.35 3.53
C ALA A 72 -35.73 -2.95 4.16
N ARG A 73 -36.91 -2.53 4.62
CA ARG A 73 -37.11 -1.37 5.51
C ARG A 73 -36.75 -1.81 6.93
N ASN A 74 -35.99 -0.98 7.65
CA ASN A 74 -36.19 -0.61 9.07
C ASN A 74 -35.07 0.35 9.53
N PHE A 75 -35.40 1.21 10.50
CA PHE A 75 -34.73 2.47 10.86
C PHE A 75 -33.33 2.37 11.53
N MET A 76 -32.65 3.53 11.53
CA MET A 76 -31.23 3.88 11.79
C MET A 76 -30.54 3.37 13.08
N PRO A 77 -29.18 3.41 13.11
CA PRO A 77 -28.52 4.59 13.71
C PRO A 77 -27.49 5.28 12.79
N ILE A 78 -27.12 6.49 13.20
CA ILE A 78 -26.31 7.51 12.51
C ILE A 78 -25.00 6.93 11.96
N SER A 79 -24.81 7.08 10.64
CA SER A 79 -23.76 6.41 9.86
C SER A 79 -22.39 7.13 9.92
N PRO A 80 -21.28 6.44 10.25
CA PRO A 80 -19.94 6.98 10.07
C PRO A 80 -19.52 6.83 8.59
N SER A 81 -19.71 7.90 7.80
CA SER A 81 -19.22 8.13 6.41
C SER A 81 -18.33 7.00 5.88
N ARG A 82 -18.93 6.00 5.24
CA ARG A 82 -18.21 4.89 4.59
C ARG A 82 -17.87 5.34 3.17
N VAL A 83 -16.59 5.52 2.90
CA VAL A 83 -16.06 5.42 1.54
C VAL A 83 -16.52 4.07 0.99
N LEU A 84 -17.07 4.05 -0.22
CA LEU A 84 -17.59 2.86 -0.88
C LEU A 84 -16.59 1.69 -0.71
N PRO A 85 -16.95 0.61 0.00
CA PRO A 85 -16.11 -0.57 0.03
C PRO A 85 -16.15 -1.21 -1.36
N HIS A 86 -15.01 -1.25 -2.05
CA HIS A 86 -14.85 -2.19 -3.15
C HIS A 86 -15.11 -3.62 -2.63
N PRO A 87 -15.75 -4.49 -3.43
CA PRO A 87 -16.03 -5.86 -3.01
C PRO A 87 -14.72 -6.59 -2.70
N GLU A 88 -14.57 -7.04 -1.45
CA GLU A 88 -13.43 -7.86 -1.03
C GLU A 88 -13.57 -9.26 -1.63
N VAL A 89 -12.49 -9.76 -2.22
CA VAL A 89 -12.44 -11.12 -2.76
C VAL A 89 -11.54 -11.96 -1.85
N PHE A 90 -12.13 -13.02 -1.29
CA PHE A 90 -11.44 -13.99 -0.45
C PHE A 90 -10.55 -14.91 -1.27
N ILE A 91 -9.31 -15.11 -0.81
CA ILE A 91 -8.34 -16.02 -1.40
C ILE A 91 -7.80 -16.99 -0.34
N PRO A 92 -8.00 -18.32 -0.50
CA PRO A 92 -7.47 -19.30 0.44
C PRO A 92 -5.94 -19.35 0.38
N ASN A 93 -5.27 -19.25 1.53
CA ASN A 93 -3.82 -19.46 1.68
C ASN A 93 -3.50 -20.06 3.05
N GLN A 94 -2.72 -21.15 3.08
CA GLN A 94 -2.36 -21.88 4.31
C GLN A 94 -1.03 -21.43 4.94
N ASN A 95 -0.25 -20.58 4.25
CA ASN A 95 1.11 -20.19 4.65
C ASN A 95 1.21 -18.83 5.36
N VAL A 96 0.09 -18.29 5.84
CA VAL A 96 0.01 -16.95 6.44
C VAL A 96 0.36 -17.00 7.92
N SER A 97 1.21 -16.07 8.38
CA SER A 97 1.51 -15.94 9.80
C SER A 97 0.28 -15.43 10.58
N LYS A 98 -0.17 -16.13 11.63
CA LYS A 98 -1.24 -15.62 12.50
C LYS A 98 -0.73 -14.40 13.30
N PRO A 99 -1.58 -13.40 13.62
CA PRO A 99 -1.19 -12.30 14.50
C PRO A 99 -0.70 -12.88 15.84
N PRO A 100 0.58 -12.71 16.22
CA PRO A 100 1.11 -13.30 17.44
C PRO A 100 0.78 -12.42 18.65
N ALA A 101 0.67 -13.03 19.82
CA ALA A 101 0.70 -12.34 21.12
C ALA A 101 2.15 -12.20 21.67
N SER A 102 3.16 -12.44 20.82
CA SER A 102 4.50 -12.91 21.20
C SER A 102 5.64 -12.05 20.65
N SER A 103 6.89 -12.53 20.77
CA SER A 103 8.19 -11.82 20.69
C SER A 103 8.34 -10.80 19.55
N LEU A 104 9.21 -9.80 19.74
CA LEU A 104 9.49 -8.74 18.75
C LEU A 104 9.83 -9.29 17.36
N ALA A 105 10.56 -10.42 17.28
CA ALA A 105 10.93 -11.05 16.02
C ALA A 105 9.73 -11.55 15.22
N GLU A 106 8.72 -12.12 15.89
CA GLU A 106 7.50 -12.59 15.22
C GLU A 106 6.63 -11.42 14.76
N GLN A 107 6.55 -10.35 15.55
CA GLN A 107 5.84 -9.14 15.15
C GLN A 107 6.51 -8.44 13.96
N TYR A 108 7.85 -8.43 13.91
CA TYR A 108 8.59 -7.95 12.75
C TYR A 108 8.35 -8.81 11.52
N LYS A 109 8.30 -10.15 11.66
CA LYS A 109 7.98 -11.05 10.54
C LYS A 109 6.59 -10.77 9.97
N VAL A 110 5.59 -10.55 10.83
CA VAL A 110 4.23 -10.17 10.43
C VAL A 110 4.22 -8.81 9.71
N TYR A 111 4.98 -7.84 10.22
CA TYR A 111 5.13 -6.54 9.58
C TYR A 111 5.75 -6.66 8.18
N LYS A 112 6.86 -7.40 8.06
CA LYS A 112 7.52 -7.67 6.78
C LYS A 112 6.60 -8.39 5.79
N GLU A 113 5.87 -9.41 6.26
CA GLU A 113 4.92 -10.15 5.42
C GLU A 113 3.79 -9.24 4.90
N ASP A 114 3.25 -8.34 5.73
CA ASP A 114 2.26 -7.35 5.26
C ASP A 114 2.83 -6.43 4.17
N GLN A 115 4.05 -5.92 4.35
CA GLN A 115 4.67 -5.02 3.37
C GLN A 115 4.98 -5.73 2.05
N LEU A 116 5.49 -6.98 2.09
CA LEU A 116 5.71 -7.76 0.86
C LEU A 116 4.42 -8.24 0.16
N MET A 117 3.26 -8.06 0.80
CA MET A 117 1.95 -8.40 0.23
C MET A 117 1.28 -7.21 -0.46
N SER A 118 1.69 -5.97 -0.17
CA SER A 118 1.06 -4.77 -0.74
C SER A 118 1.49 -4.52 -2.19
N ASN A 119 2.73 -4.86 -2.56
CA ASN A 119 3.31 -4.57 -3.87
C ASN A 119 4.09 -5.77 -4.44
N PRO A 120 4.05 -6.02 -5.77
CA PRO A 120 4.89 -7.02 -6.43
C PRO A 120 6.36 -6.90 -6.05
N GLY A 121 7.02 -8.04 -5.88
CA GLY A 121 8.35 -8.16 -5.30
C GLY A 121 8.39 -9.33 -4.33
N GLY A 122 9.38 -9.37 -3.43
CA GLY A 122 9.53 -10.42 -2.42
C GLY A 122 9.74 -11.82 -3.01
N ASP A 123 10.88 -12.46 -2.80
CA ASP A 123 11.27 -13.69 -3.51
C ASP A 123 10.22 -14.84 -3.42
N SER A 124 9.48 -14.95 -2.30
CA SER A 124 8.42 -15.96 -2.08
C SER A 124 6.98 -15.48 -2.32
N PHE A 125 6.78 -14.23 -2.77
CA PHE A 125 5.47 -13.59 -2.89
C PHE A 125 5.04 -13.51 -4.37
N PHE A 126 3.82 -13.97 -4.66
CA PHE A 126 3.26 -14.10 -6.01
C PHE A 126 1.86 -13.49 -6.08
N LEU A 127 1.78 -12.16 -5.99
CA LEU A 127 0.52 -11.43 -5.80
C LEU A 127 -0.46 -11.53 -6.98
N SER A 128 0.04 -11.85 -8.17
CA SER A 128 -0.75 -12.08 -9.38
C SER A 128 -1.48 -13.42 -9.39
N LYS A 129 -1.14 -14.37 -8.51
CA LYS A 129 -1.82 -15.67 -8.43
C LYS A 129 -3.14 -15.56 -7.66
N ALA A 130 -4.11 -16.41 -8.06
CA ALA A 130 -5.41 -16.52 -7.40
C ALA A 130 -5.39 -17.43 -6.15
N SER A 131 -4.31 -18.20 -5.95
CA SER A 131 -4.02 -19.00 -4.75
C SER A 131 -2.51 -19.21 -4.64
N GLY A 132 -2.02 -19.55 -3.45
CA GLY A 132 -0.57 -19.71 -3.24
C GLY A 132 0.20 -18.40 -3.41
N VAL A 133 -0.37 -17.30 -2.89
CA VAL A 133 0.24 -15.96 -2.91
C VAL A 133 1.58 -15.95 -2.17
N ILE A 134 1.75 -16.83 -1.18
CA ILE A 134 3.02 -17.08 -0.50
C ILE A 134 3.45 -18.51 -0.80
N ASP A 135 4.56 -18.66 -1.52
CA ASP A 135 5.11 -19.95 -1.93
C ASP A 135 6.54 -20.13 -1.36
N ASN A 136 6.60 -20.66 -0.14
CA ASN A 136 7.86 -20.99 0.53
C ASN A 136 8.59 -22.18 -0.11
N GLY A 137 7.91 -22.92 -0.98
CA GLY A 137 8.45 -24.07 -1.73
C GLY A 137 9.02 -23.68 -3.10
N TYR A 138 9.01 -22.39 -3.44
CA TYR A 138 9.50 -21.92 -4.72
C TYR A 138 10.97 -22.29 -4.92
N ASP A 139 11.28 -22.83 -6.10
CA ASP A 139 12.63 -23.28 -6.43
C ASP A 139 13.51 -22.09 -6.82
N HIS A 140 14.07 -21.45 -5.80
CA HIS A 140 15.02 -20.36 -5.98
C HIS A 140 16.42 -20.86 -6.44
N SER A 141 16.64 -22.17 -6.67
CA SER A 141 17.93 -22.63 -7.19
C SER A 141 18.16 -22.26 -8.65
N ARG A 142 17.09 -22.01 -9.41
CA ARG A 142 17.16 -21.73 -10.84
C ARG A 142 17.20 -20.23 -11.13
N ILE A 143 18.30 -19.78 -11.73
CA ILE A 143 18.52 -18.37 -12.13
C ILE A 143 17.36 -17.85 -12.98
N THR A 144 16.93 -18.62 -13.99
CA THR A 144 15.85 -18.22 -14.91
C THR A 144 14.52 -18.00 -14.22
N LYS A 145 14.23 -18.77 -13.16
CA LYS A 145 13.02 -18.60 -12.34
C LYS A 145 13.08 -17.33 -11.51
N ARG A 146 14.25 -16.95 -10.99
CA ARG A 146 14.42 -15.75 -10.16
C ARG A 146 14.44 -14.48 -11.00
N VAL A 147 15.34 -14.42 -11.98
CA VAL A 147 15.38 -13.33 -12.97
C VAL A 147 14.03 -13.13 -13.67
N GLY A 148 13.36 -14.23 -14.03
CA GLY A 148 12.03 -14.16 -14.65
C GLY A 148 10.96 -13.62 -13.68
N LYS A 149 11.06 -13.95 -12.39
CA LYS A 149 10.18 -13.39 -11.35
C LYS A 149 10.44 -11.91 -11.17
N ASP A 150 11.69 -11.49 -11.00
CA ASP A 150 12.04 -10.07 -10.77
C ASP A 150 11.62 -9.19 -11.95
N LEU A 151 11.81 -9.65 -13.19
CA LEU A 151 11.33 -8.95 -14.39
C LEU A 151 9.80 -8.87 -14.43
N ALA A 152 9.11 -9.95 -14.04
CA ALA A 152 7.65 -9.95 -13.97
C ALA A 152 7.14 -8.99 -12.88
N ASP A 153 7.77 -8.96 -11.72
CA ASP A 153 7.44 -8.03 -10.64
C ASP A 153 7.71 -6.59 -11.04
N ALA A 154 8.84 -6.32 -11.70
CA ALA A 154 9.15 -4.99 -12.25
C ALA A 154 8.06 -4.52 -13.23
N GLY A 155 7.65 -5.39 -14.15
CA GLY A 155 6.57 -5.10 -15.10
C GLY A 155 5.20 -4.93 -14.43
N ASN A 156 4.89 -5.74 -13.42
CA ASN A 156 3.65 -5.63 -12.65
C ASN A 156 3.59 -4.32 -11.86
N ASN A 157 4.70 -3.89 -11.27
CA ASN A 157 4.83 -2.61 -10.58
C ASN A 157 4.65 -1.44 -11.57
N LEU A 158 5.27 -1.47 -12.75
CA LEU A 158 5.02 -0.44 -13.77
C LEU A 158 3.54 -0.40 -14.21
N LEU A 159 2.90 -1.56 -14.36
CA LEU A 159 1.47 -1.64 -14.65
C LEU A 159 0.62 -1.08 -13.50
N ASN A 160 1.01 -1.31 -12.24
CA ASN A 160 0.34 -0.75 -11.08
C ASN A 160 0.46 0.78 -11.05
N ALA A 161 1.63 1.35 -11.37
CA ALA A 161 1.80 2.80 -11.48
C ALA A 161 0.83 3.41 -12.51
N VAL A 162 0.63 2.75 -13.66
CA VAL A 162 -0.37 3.17 -14.66
C VAL A 162 -1.80 3.06 -14.13
N LYS A 163 -2.12 1.99 -13.37
CA LYS A 163 -3.43 1.86 -12.73
C LYS A 163 -3.65 2.93 -11.67
N ASP A 164 -2.61 3.31 -10.92
CA ASP A 164 -2.64 4.36 -9.90
C ASP A 164 -2.74 5.77 -10.48
N LEU A 165 -2.30 6.00 -11.72
CA LEU A 165 -2.71 7.21 -12.46
C LEU A 165 -4.22 7.23 -12.73
N GLY A 166 -4.82 6.05 -12.93
CA GLY A 166 -6.25 5.87 -13.19
C GLY A 166 -7.07 5.67 -11.91
N ILE A 167 -7.70 4.49 -11.82
CA ILE A 167 -8.66 4.15 -10.75
C ILE A 167 -8.01 3.55 -9.50
N GLY A 168 -6.73 3.23 -9.55
CA GLY A 168 -5.98 2.59 -8.49
C GLY A 168 -5.67 1.10 -8.74
N ALA A 169 -4.45 0.70 -8.39
CA ALA A 169 -3.94 -0.66 -8.41
C ALA A 169 -4.56 -1.52 -7.30
N LYS A 170 -4.59 -2.83 -7.55
CA LYS A 170 -5.03 -3.83 -6.57
C LYS A 170 -3.84 -4.28 -5.75
N PHE A 171 -4.05 -4.55 -4.47
CA PHE A 171 -3.03 -5.06 -3.57
C PHE A 171 -3.57 -6.23 -2.74
N ARG A 172 -2.67 -7.02 -2.14
CA ARG A 172 -3.06 -8.11 -1.25
C ARG A 172 -2.84 -7.70 0.20
N TYR A 173 -3.68 -8.21 1.09
CA TYR A 173 -3.48 -8.06 2.52
C TYR A 173 -3.99 -9.30 3.26
N VAL A 174 -3.54 -9.44 4.51
CA VAL A 174 -4.03 -10.46 5.42
C VAL A 174 -5.08 -9.85 6.34
N ASP A 175 -6.29 -10.41 6.33
CA ASP A 175 -7.35 -9.96 7.23
C ASP A 175 -7.16 -10.44 8.67
N LYS A 176 -8.05 -10.00 9.56
CA LYS A 176 -8.07 -10.38 10.98
C LYS A 176 -8.21 -11.89 11.23
N ASN A 177 -8.75 -12.64 10.29
CA ASN A 177 -8.94 -14.09 10.39
C ASN A 177 -7.73 -14.86 9.84
N GLY A 178 -6.71 -14.16 9.33
CA GLY A 178 -5.53 -14.76 8.72
C GLY A 178 -5.73 -15.13 7.25
N ASN A 179 -6.79 -14.64 6.59
CA ASN A 179 -7.04 -14.91 5.18
C ASN A 179 -6.42 -13.84 4.29
N VAL A 180 -5.98 -14.24 3.11
CA VAL A 180 -5.53 -13.28 2.10
C VAL A 180 -6.74 -12.73 1.36
N ASN A 181 -6.82 -11.41 1.27
CA ASN A 181 -7.88 -10.70 0.53
C ASN A 181 -7.26 -9.70 -0.45
N GLU A 182 -8.13 -9.14 -1.31
CA GLU A 182 -7.78 -8.10 -2.26
C GLU A 182 -8.32 -6.73 -1.83
N GLY A 183 -7.44 -5.74 -1.79
CA GLY A 183 -7.79 -4.34 -1.65
C GLY A 183 -7.52 -3.58 -2.95
N ARG A 184 -7.90 -2.30 -2.99
CA ARG A 184 -7.57 -1.39 -4.09
C ARG A 184 -7.10 -0.04 -3.54
N LYS A 185 -5.95 0.43 -4.03
CA LYS A 185 -5.43 1.77 -3.77
C LYS A 185 -6.36 2.81 -4.42
N VAL A 186 -6.30 4.06 -3.99
CA VAL A 186 -7.03 5.15 -4.67
C VAL A 186 -6.11 5.80 -5.69
N GLY A 187 -6.44 5.67 -6.97
CA GLY A 187 -5.70 6.30 -8.05
C GLY A 187 -6.07 7.77 -8.29
N LEU A 188 -5.23 8.50 -9.02
CA LEU A 188 -5.34 9.94 -9.23
C LEU A 188 -6.64 10.33 -9.96
N ALA A 189 -6.98 9.65 -11.06
CA ALA A 189 -8.26 9.90 -11.75
C ALA A 189 -9.46 9.55 -10.85
N GLY A 190 -9.34 8.49 -10.04
CA GLY A 190 -10.33 8.15 -9.01
C GLY A 190 -10.55 9.28 -8.00
N THR A 191 -9.47 9.89 -7.51
CA THR A 191 -9.48 11.06 -6.64
C THR A 191 -10.18 12.26 -7.29
N VAL A 192 -9.87 12.55 -8.56
CA VAL A 192 -10.52 13.66 -9.30
C VAL A 192 -12.02 13.40 -9.49
N VAL A 193 -12.41 12.16 -9.80
CA VAL A 193 -13.82 11.78 -9.93
C VAL A 193 -14.55 11.94 -8.59
N ASN A 194 -13.94 11.55 -7.48
CA ASN A 194 -14.52 11.73 -6.14
C ASN A 194 -14.70 13.22 -5.81
N PHE A 195 -13.70 14.05 -6.11
CA PHE A 195 -13.77 15.49 -5.94
C PHE A 195 -14.98 16.09 -6.67
N VAL A 196 -15.16 15.74 -7.95
CA VAL A 196 -16.29 16.24 -8.75
C VAL A 196 -17.62 15.74 -8.19
N LYS A 197 -17.71 14.46 -7.79
CA LYS A 197 -18.92 13.90 -7.18
C LYS A 197 -19.28 14.60 -5.87
N ASP A 198 -18.29 14.90 -5.04
CA ASP A 198 -18.50 15.56 -3.75
C ASP A 198 -18.84 17.03 -3.91
N VAL A 199 -18.19 17.75 -4.82
CA VAL A 199 -18.59 19.13 -5.18
C VAL A 199 -20.02 19.14 -5.71
N ALA A 200 -20.39 18.26 -6.64
CA ALA A 200 -21.75 18.18 -7.18
C ALA A 200 -22.78 17.82 -6.10
N SER A 201 -22.46 16.89 -5.20
CA SER A 201 -23.31 16.50 -4.06
C SER A 201 -23.51 17.65 -3.09
N GLY A 202 -22.44 18.38 -2.77
CA GLY A 202 -22.48 19.54 -1.90
C GLY A 202 -23.30 20.69 -2.50
N LEU A 203 -22.96 21.11 -3.73
CA LEU A 203 -23.62 22.24 -4.42
C LEU A 203 -25.10 21.96 -4.71
N SER A 204 -25.46 20.70 -4.94
CA SER A 204 -26.86 20.30 -5.08
C SER A 204 -27.58 20.11 -3.74
N PHE A 205 -26.94 20.44 -2.61
CA PHE A 205 -27.48 20.25 -1.27
C PHE A 205 -27.94 18.81 -0.99
N GLY A 206 -27.29 17.84 -1.62
CA GLY A 206 -27.61 16.42 -1.55
C GLY A 206 -28.81 15.97 -2.40
N ILE A 207 -29.25 16.76 -3.39
CA ILE A 207 -30.20 16.29 -4.42
C ILE A 207 -29.51 15.21 -5.25
N TYR A 208 -28.30 15.50 -5.73
CA TYR A 208 -27.36 14.48 -6.16
C TYR A 208 -26.65 13.93 -4.92
N THR A 209 -26.55 12.62 -4.81
CA THR A 209 -25.82 11.95 -3.73
C THR A 209 -25.08 10.77 -4.34
N PRO A 210 -23.76 10.65 -4.14
CA PRO A 210 -23.00 9.51 -4.62
C PRO A 210 -23.62 8.20 -4.15
N GLU A 211 -23.49 7.15 -4.96
CA GLU A 211 -24.02 5.83 -4.60
C GLU A 211 -23.50 5.39 -3.23
N GLY A 212 -24.38 4.77 -2.44
CA GLY A 212 -24.05 4.31 -1.09
C GLY A 212 -24.09 5.38 0.00
N GLU A 213 -24.29 6.66 -0.33
CA GLU A 213 -24.44 7.72 0.67
C GLU A 213 -25.90 8.01 1.03
N ALA A 214 -26.12 8.34 2.30
CA ALA A 214 -27.42 8.74 2.79
C ALA A 214 -27.75 10.17 2.33
N LYS A 215 -28.94 10.34 1.72
CA LYS A 215 -29.43 11.66 1.31
C LYS A 215 -29.73 12.55 2.52
N PRO A 216 -29.25 13.80 2.55
CA PRO A 216 -29.56 14.73 3.63
C PRO A 216 -31.02 15.24 3.55
N GLN A 217 -31.63 15.46 4.71
CA GLN A 217 -33.01 15.93 4.84
C GLN A 217 -33.09 17.23 5.67
N GLY A 218 -34.09 18.07 5.36
CA GLY A 218 -34.38 19.31 6.09
C GLY A 218 -33.18 20.25 6.20
N ALA A 219 -33.01 20.86 7.38
CA ALA A 219 -31.89 21.76 7.69
C ALA A 219 -30.50 21.08 7.60
N GLY A 220 -30.44 19.75 7.62
CA GLY A 220 -29.20 18.99 7.45
C GLY A 220 -28.53 19.17 6.09
N ARG A 221 -29.25 19.70 5.09
CA ARG A 221 -28.73 19.99 3.74
C ARG A 221 -27.66 21.08 3.71
N VAL A 222 -27.78 22.10 4.55
CA VAL A 222 -26.75 23.17 4.65
C VAL A 222 -25.46 22.59 5.22
N LYS A 223 -25.56 21.78 6.29
CA LYS A 223 -24.41 21.06 6.84
C LYS A 223 -23.79 20.10 5.82
N HIS A 224 -24.61 19.47 4.97
CA HIS A 224 -24.16 18.58 3.90
C HIS A 224 -23.33 19.32 2.86
N LEU A 225 -23.74 20.52 2.42
CA LEU A 225 -22.93 21.37 1.53
C LEU A 225 -21.52 21.57 2.07
N PHE A 226 -21.38 22.08 3.31
CA PHE A 226 -20.08 22.34 3.92
C PHE A 226 -19.26 21.06 4.12
N LYS A 227 -19.91 19.99 4.57
CA LYS A 227 -19.26 18.68 4.71
C LYS A 227 -18.68 18.23 3.36
N LYS A 228 -19.49 18.28 2.30
CA LYS A 228 -19.09 17.75 1.00
C LYS A 228 -18.04 18.61 0.30
N VAL A 229 -18.23 19.92 0.25
CA VAL A 229 -17.30 20.81 -0.46
C VAL A 229 -16.01 20.99 0.32
N LEU A 230 -16.07 21.31 1.61
CA LEU A 230 -14.87 21.65 2.37
C LEU A 230 -14.16 20.41 2.92
N LYS A 231 -14.89 19.52 3.58
CA LYS A 231 -14.28 18.37 4.26
C LYS A 231 -13.97 17.23 3.31
N ASP A 232 -14.93 16.83 2.48
CA ASP A 232 -14.76 15.64 1.66
C ASP A 232 -13.97 15.99 0.37
N ALA A 233 -14.40 17.00 -0.40
CA ALA A 233 -13.71 17.38 -1.65
C ALA A 233 -12.36 18.10 -1.43
N VAL A 234 -12.32 19.22 -0.69
CA VAL A 234 -11.05 19.98 -0.52
C VAL A 234 -10.07 19.23 0.38
N ILE A 235 -10.49 18.85 1.60
CA ILE A 235 -9.57 18.19 2.55
C ILE A 235 -9.36 16.71 2.21
N GLY A 236 -10.41 15.99 1.82
CA GLY A 236 -10.33 14.56 1.51
C GLY A 236 -9.68 14.28 0.17
N ASP A 237 -10.20 14.83 -0.92
CA ASP A 237 -9.72 14.49 -2.26
C ASP A 237 -8.50 15.29 -2.69
N ILE A 238 -8.47 16.62 -2.48
CA ILE A 238 -7.30 17.44 -2.89
C ILE A 238 -6.15 17.27 -1.89
N VAL A 239 -6.34 17.68 -0.63
CA VAL A 239 -5.24 17.76 0.34
C VAL A 239 -4.69 16.38 0.74
N LYS A 240 -5.53 15.34 0.73
CA LYS A 240 -5.11 13.98 1.07
C LYS A 240 -5.04 13.06 -0.14
N GLY A 241 -6.05 13.09 -1.01
CA GLY A 241 -6.16 12.18 -2.15
C GLY A 241 -5.05 12.37 -3.19
N ILE A 242 -4.75 13.61 -3.61
CA ILE A 242 -3.72 13.86 -4.62
C ILE A 242 -2.33 13.42 -4.12
N PRO A 243 -1.86 13.85 -2.93
CA PRO A 243 -0.58 13.35 -2.40
C PRO A 243 -0.55 11.83 -2.24
N ARG A 244 -1.64 11.21 -1.77
CA ARG A 244 -1.72 9.75 -1.65
C ARG A 244 -1.57 9.05 -2.99
N SER A 245 -2.29 9.49 -4.02
CA SER A 245 -2.17 8.91 -5.36
C SER A 245 -0.76 9.09 -5.94
N ALA A 246 -0.14 10.25 -5.73
CA ALA A 246 1.24 10.49 -6.14
C ALA A 246 2.25 9.58 -5.43
N ILE A 247 2.06 9.35 -4.12
CA ILE A 247 2.86 8.39 -3.34
C ILE A 247 2.72 6.98 -3.91
N ASN A 248 1.49 6.52 -4.18
CA ASN A 248 1.27 5.18 -4.72
C ASN A 248 1.95 4.98 -6.09
N ILE A 249 1.85 5.96 -6.99
CA ILE A 249 2.53 5.93 -8.29
C ILE A 249 4.05 5.88 -8.09
N GLY A 250 4.58 6.74 -7.21
CA GLY A 250 6.00 6.81 -6.91
C GLY A 250 6.54 5.51 -6.32
N GLU A 251 5.81 4.93 -5.38
CA GLU A 251 6.07 3.64 -4.74
C GLU A 251 6.17 2.51 -5.78
N ASP A 252 5.18 2.38 -6.66
CA ASP A 252 5.19 1.39 -7.74
C ASP A 252 6.38 1.59 -8.70
N VAL A 253 6.71 2.84 -9.05
CA VAL A 253 7.89 3.14 -9.88
C VAL A 253 9.19 2.77 -9.17
N MET A 254 9.30 3.05 -7.87
CA MET A 254 10.46 2.67 -7.06
C MET A 254 10.62 1.15 -7.01
N PHE A 255 9.54 0.40 -6.81
CA PHE A 255 9.60 -1.06 -6.80
C PHE A 255 9.89 -1.65 -8.17
N ALA A 256 9.33 -1.07 -9.24
CA ALA A 256 9.71 -1.46 -10.60
C ALA A 256 11.22 -1.35 -10.82
N GLY A 257 11.82 -0.23 -10.37
CA GLY A 257 13.27 -0.04 -10.40
C GLY A 257 14.03 -1.03 -9.51
N LEU A 258 13.57 -1.25 -8.28
CA LEU A 258 14.20 -2.16 -7.32
C LEU A 258 14.25 -3.60 -7.86
N ASN A 259 13.13 -4.13 -8.36
CA ASN A 259 13.08 -5.46 -8.96
C ASN A 259 13.93 -5.56 -10.23
N ALA A 260 13.95 -4.51 -11.07
CA ALA A 260 14.82 -4.49 -12.25
C ALA A 260 16.32 -4.52 -11.87
N VAL A 261 16.70 -3.90 -10.75
CA VAL A 261 18.07 -3.96 -10.22
C VAL A 261 18.38 -5.33 -9.61
N GLU A 262 17.40 -6.00 -8.98
CA GLU A 262 17.54 -7.35 -8.38
C GLU A 262 17.94 -8.43 -9.40
N VAL A 263 17.51 -8.27 -10.65
CA VAL A 263 17.90 -9.14 -11.79
C VAL A 263 19.42 -9.31 -11.90
N ILE A 264 20.19 -8.25 -11.61
CA ILE A 264 21.66 -8.27 -11.76
C ILE A 264 22.31 -9.24 -10.77
N PRO A 265 22.16 -9.08 -9.43
CA PRO A 265 22.70 -10.04 -8.48
C PRO A 265 22.08 -11.44 -8.65
N ASP A 266 20.84 -11.56 -9.10
CA ASP A 266 20.20 -12.86 -9.35
C ASP A 266 20.77 -13.61 -10.54
N ALA A 267 21.13 -12.89 -11.60
CA ALA A 267 21.83 -13.43 -12.76
C ALA A 267 23.32 -13.74 -12.48
N THR A 268 23.93 -13.12 -11.47
CA THR A 268 25.39 -13.19 -11.24
C THR A 268 25.77 -14.05 -10.04
N ILE A 269 25.33 -13.69 -8.84
CA ILE A 269 25.67 -14.36 -7.57
C ILE A 269 24.52 -15.24 -7.04
N GLY A 270 23.34 -15.19 -7.68
CA GLY A 270 22.17 -15.97 -7.31
C GLY A 270 22.29 -17.49 -7.55
N ASN A 271 23.35 -17.92 -8.24
CA ASN A 271 23.61 -19.33 -8.54
C ASN A 271 24.11 -20.13 -7.32
N PHE A 272 24.73 -19.48 -6.33
CA PHE A 272 25.16 -20.12 -5.08
C PHE A 272 24.24 -19.75 -3.91
N LYS A 273 24.08 -20.69 -2.98
CA LYS A 273 23.09 -20.60 -1.88
C LYS A 273 23.25 -19.35 -1.01
N ALA A 274 24.50 -18.96 -0.70
CA ALA A 274 24.77 -17.79 0.13
C ALA A 274 24.45 -16.48 -0.61
N GLY A 275 24.82 -16.36 -1.89
CA GLY A 275 24.59 -15.19 -2.72
C GLY A 275 23.10 -14.96 -2.92
N ARG A 276 22.35 -16.02 -3.25
CA ARG A 276 20.89 -15.99 -3.27
C ARG A 276 20.29 -15.47 -1.97
N LYS A 277 20.64 -16.07 -0.82
CA LYS A 277 20.09 -15.65 0.48
C LYS A 277 20.39 -14.18 0.78
N ALA A 278 21.59 -13.72 0.43
CA ALA A 278 22.00 -12.33 0.60
C ALA A 278 21.19 -11.40 -0.30
N THR A 279 21.02 -11.74 -1.59
CA THR A 279 20.19 -10.95 -2.51
C THR A 279 18.76 -10.85 -2.01
N THR A 280 18.10 -11.98 -1.75
CA THR A 280 16.72 -12.01 -1.21
C THR A 280 16.60 -11.13 0.04
N ALA A 281 17.52 -11.27 1.00
CA ALA A 281 17.46 -10.49 2.23
C ALA A 281 17.64 -8.99 1.97
N ILE A 282 18.55 -8.59 1.08
CA ILE A 282 18.79 -7.19 0.74
C ILE A 282 17.56 -6.58 0.07
N PHE A 283 17.04 -7.21 -0.98
CA PHE A 283 15.97 -6.64 -1.79
C PHE A 283 14.62 -6.68 -1.05
N ASP A 284 14.27 -7.78 -0.39
CA ASP A 284 13.07 -7.85 0.44
C ASP A 284 13.08 -6.77 1.53
N ASN A 285 14.20 -6.62 2.26
CA ASN A 285 14.26 -5.64 3.34
C ASN A 285 14.31 -4.21 2.80
N THR A 286 14.90 -3.99 1.62
CA THR A 286 14.86 -2.69 0.94
C THR A 286 13.43 -2.34 0.54
N GLN A 287 12.67 -3.31 0.02
CA GLN A 287 11.25 -3.12 -0.31
C GLN A 287 10.45 -2.72 0.94
N VAL A 288 10.57 -3.49 2.03
CA VAL A 288 9.92 -3.20 3.31
C VAL A 288 10.29 -1.83 3.86
N ALA A 289 11.55 -1.42 3.71
CA ALA A 289 12.02 -0.12 4.16
C ALA A 289 11.42 1.02 3.32
N MET A 290 11.33 0.86 2.01
CA MET A 290 10.72 1.85 1.12
C MET A 290 9.21 1.96 1.36
N ASP A 291 8.51 0.82 1.51
CA ASP A 291 7.09 0.78 1.92
C ASP A 291 6.87 1.55 3.22
N PHE A 292 7.73 1.30 4.23
CA PHE A 292 7.66 2.05 5.49
C PHE A 292 7.81 3.55 5.29
N ILE A 293 8.75 3.99 4.44
CA ILE A 293 9.00 5.41 4.16
C ILE A 293 7.77 6.02 3.49
N THR A 294 7.25 5.41 2.43
CA THR A 294 6.08 5.92 1.69
C THR A 294 4.83 5.93 2.57
N ASP A 295 4.65 4.93 3.43
CA ASP A 295 3.56 4.83 4.39
C ASP A 295 3.51 6.01 5.37
N VAL A 296 4.67 6.46 5.86
CA VAL A 296 4.76 7.47 6.93
C VAL A 296 4.88 8.91 6.43
N LEU A 297 5.07 9.11 5.12
CA LEU A 297 5.03 10.42 4.48
C LEU A 297 3.63 11.06 4.57
N PRO A 298 3.52 12.40 4.55
CA PRO A 298 2.22 13.07 4.47
C PRO A 298 1.41 12.58 3.25
N GLY A 299 0.24 11.99 3.50
CA GLY A 299 -0.60 11.38 2.47
C GLY A 299 -0.45 9.86 2.34
N GLY A 300 0.61 9.28 2.93
CA GLY A 300 0.81 7.83 3.03
C GLY A 300 -0.18 7.14 3.96
N GLU A 301 -0.27 5.82 3.87
CA GLU A 301 -1.31 5.06 4.57
C GLU A 301 -1.14 5.10 6.10
N ALA A 302 0.10 4.93 6.59
CA ALA A 302 0.41 5.00 8.01
C ALA A 302 0.32 6.42 8.58
N SER A 303 0.64 7.45 7.79
CA SER A 303 0.53 8.84 8.23
C SER A 303 -0.89 9.17 8.69
N GLY A 304 -1.93 8.61 8.05
CA GLY A 304 -3.32 8.77 8.50
C GLY A 304 -3.58 8.19 9.89
N ARG A 305 -2.97 7.05 10.21
CA ARG A 305 -3.10 6.37 11.51
C ARG A 305 -2.27 7.05 12.60
N ALA A 306 -1.01 7.35 12.29
CA ALA A 306 -0.03 7.85 13.24
C ALA A 306 -0.18 9.35 13.55
N ARG A 307 -0.77 10.13 12.64
CA ARG A 307 -0.94 11.60 12.79
C ARG A 307 -2.39 12.04 12.98
N SER A 308 -3.36 11.12 13.09
CA SER A 308 -4.77 11.49 13.28
C SER A 308 -5.04 11.96 14.72
N PHE A 309 -5.46 13.21 14.85
CA PHE A 309 -5.96 13.74 16.11
C PHE A 309 -7.46 13.47 16.26
N LYS A 310 -7.84 12.65 17.25
CA LYS A 310 -9.25 12.31 17.55
C LYS A 310 -9.75 13.14 18.74
N LEU A 311 -10.08 14.42 18.50
CA LEU A 311 -10.49 15.42 19.51
C LEU A 311 -11.57 14.91 20.49
N ALA A 312 -12.52 14.10 20.00
CA ALA A 312 -13.57 13.48 20.83
C ALA A 312 -13.06 12.56 21.94
N LYS A 313 -11.79 12.11 21.89
CA LYS A 313 -11.15 11.25 22.89
C LYS A 313 -10.28 12.01 23.91
N GLY A 314 -10.29 13.35 23.89
CA GLY A 314 -9.46 14.17 24.79
C GLY A 314 -7.97 13.86 24.64
N LEU A 315 -7.24 13.71 25.75
CA LEU A 315 -5.81 13.35 25.74
C LEU A 315 -5.53 12.01 25.06
N LYS A 316 -6.45 11.02 25.16
CA LYS A 316 -6.35 9.75 24.42
C LYS A 316 -6.55 9.91 22.91
N GLY A 317 -6.95 11.10 22.47
CA GLY A 317 -7.09 11.49 21.07
C GLY A 317 -5.84 12.07 20.44
N LEU A 318 -4.79 12.35 21.22
CA LEU A 318 -3.49 12.76 20.70
C LEU A 318 -2.94 11.68 19.76
N PRO A 319 -2.28 11.99 18.62
CA PRO A 319 -2.05 11.01 17.56
C PRO A 319 -1.24 9.79 18.00
N ILE A 320 -0.14 10.05 18.73
CA ILE A 320 0.73 9.03 19.32
C ILE A 320 -0.05 8.16 20.31
N ILE A 321 -0.75 8.80 21.25
CA ILE A 321 -1.49 8.11 22.31
C ILE A 321 -2.63 7.30 21.70
N ASN A 322 -3.38 7.90 20.77
CA ASN A 322 -4.48 7.26 20.07
C ASN A 322 -3.98 6.03 19.30
N ASN A 323 -2.87 6.13 18.57
CA ASN A 323 -2.35 5.02 17.78
C ASN A 323 -1.89 3.86 18.69
N ILE A 324 -1.06 4.14 19.70
CA ILE A 324 -0.51 3.13 20.61
C ILE A 324 -1.61 2.47 21.46
N THR A 325 -2.59 3.25 21.94
CA THR A 325 -3.68 2.74 22.79
C THR A 325 -4.85 2.14 22.02
N THR A 326 -4.85 2.20 20.68
CA THR A 326 -5.90 1.54 19.88
C THR A 326 -5.77 0.03 20.06
N PRO A 327 -6.83 -0.70 20.50
CA PRO A 327 -6.77 -2.14 20.69
C PRO A 327 -6.45 -2.89 19.39
N GLU A 328 -5.60 -3.91 19.48
CA GLU A 328 -5.21 -4.75 18.33
C GLU A 328 -6.40 -5.47 17.68
N LYS A 329 -7.44 -5.77 18.48
CA LYS A 329 -8.67 -6.45 18.04
C LYS A 329 -9.83 -5.52 17.73
N LYS A 330 -9.63 -4.20 17.62
CA LYS A 330 -10.74 -3.28 17.34
C LYS A 330 -11.16 -3.41 15.87
N GLU A 331 -12.21 -4.20 15.63
CA GLU A 331 -12.56 -4.76 14.32
C GLU A 331 -13.09 -3.74 13.28
N ASP A 332 -13.48 -2.53 13.70
CA ASP A 332 -14.17 -1.56 12.84
C ASP A 332 -13.33 -0.31 12.48
N ASP A 333 -12.06 -0.25 12.88
CA ASP A 333 -11.25 0.94 12.61
C ASP A 333 -10.75 0.92 11.15
N LYS A 334 -11.35 1.77 10.31
CA LYS A 334 -11.05 1.88 8.87
C LYS A 334 -9.56 2.10 8.58
N GLU A 335 -8.87 2.76 9.51
CA GLU A 335 -7.44 3.03 9.48
C GLU A 335 -6.59 1.73 9.44
N TRP A 336 -7.09 0.64 10.03
CA TRP A 336 -6.40 -0.64 10.18
C TRP A 336 -6.94 -1.75 9.27
N ARG A 337 -7.87 -1.45 8.36
CA ARG A 337 -8.58 -2.46 7.55
C ARG A 337 -7.66 -3.39 6.76
N TYR A 338 -6.54 -2.85 6.28
CA TYR A 338 -5.68 -3.51 5.29
C TYR A 338 -4.33 -3.97 5.85
N VAL A 339 -4.09 -3.82 7.15
CA VAL A 339 -2.83 -4.21 7.79
C VAL A 339 -3.10 -4.86 9.13
N ARG A 340 -2.25 -5.81 9.55
CA ARG A 340 -2.39 -6.43 10.87
C ARG A 340 -1.95 -5.45 11.95
N ASN A 341 -2.86 -5.19 12.89
CA ASN A 341 -2.67 -4.23 13.96
C ASN A 341 -1.82 -4.81 15.11
N THR A 342 -0.49 -4.77 14.97
CA THR A 342 0.45 -5.26 15.99
C THR A 342 1.07 -4.12 16.79
N SER A 343 1.46 -4.41 18.03
CA SER A 343 2.20 -3.47 18.90
C SER A 343 3.48 -2.95 18.24
N PHE A 344 4.25 -3.83 17.59
CA PHE A 344 5.45 -3.43 16.83
C PHE A 344 5.13 -2.41 15.74
N ARG A 345 4.13 -2.67 14.87
CA ARG A 345 3.75 -1.77 13.79
C ARG A 345 3.33 -0.40 14.34
N LYS A 346 2.53 -0.37 15.41
CA LYS A 346 2.12 0.89 16.05
C LYS A 346 3.32 1.72 16.47
N VAL A 347 4.28 1.12 17.19
CA VAL A 347 5.47 1.83 17.65
C VAL A 347 6.27 2.34 16.45
N LEU A 348 6.55 1.47 15.49
CA LEU A 348 7.35 1.78 14.31
C LEU A 348 6.75 2.92 13.48
N GLU A 349 5.46 2.85 13.15
CA GLU A 349 4.76 3.86 12.36
C GLU A 349 4.52 5.17 13.15
N THR A 350 4.58 5.13 14.48
CA THR A 350 4.41 6.32 15.33
C THR A 350 5.71 7.13 15.43
N ILE A 351 6.89 6.51 15.39
CA ILE A 351 8.16 7.24 15.54
C ILE A 351 8.30 8.40 14.53
N PRO A 352 7.99 8.24 13.23
CA PRO A 352 8.06 9.34 12.28
C PRO A 352 7.10 10.49 12.56
N SER A 353 6.01 10.26 13.31
CA SER A 353 5.10 11.32 13.73
C SER A 353 5.74 12.32 14.70
N LEU A 354 6.82 11.92 15.39
CA LEU A 354 7.62 12.76 16.29
C LEU A 354 8.60 13.67 15.55
N ILE A 355 8.89 13.38 14.28
CA ILE A 355 9.81 14.17 13.47
C ILE A 355 9.01 15.30 12.79
N PRO A 356 9.38 16.57 12.99
CA PRO A 356 8.75 17.70 12.30
C PRO A 356 8.87 17.54 10.78
N ILE A 357 7.77 17.81 10.07
CA ILE A 357 7.68 17.65 8.61
C ILE A 357 8.69 18.54 7.87
N SER A 358 9.11 19.66 8.48
CA SER A 358 10.11 20.59 7.93
C SER A 358 11.54 20.03 7.84
N SER A 359 11.77 18.82 8.33
CA SER A 359 13.10 18.20 8.46
C SER A 359 13.30 16.97 7.56
N ILE A 360 12.30 16.64 6.73
CA ILE A 360 12.32 15.56 5.72
C ILE A 360 12.29 16.22 4.35
#